data_AF-A0A7S1HLR7-F1
#
_entry.id   AF-A0A7S1HLR7-F1
#
_cell.length_a   1.000
_cell.length_b   1.000
_cell.length_c   1.000
_cell.angle_alpha   90.00
_cell.angle_beta   90.00
_cell.angle_gamma   90.00
#
_symmetry.space_group_name_H-M   'P 1'
#
loop_
_entity.id
_entity.type
_entity.pdbx_description
1 polymer ?
#
loop_
_entity_poly.entity_id
_entity_poly.type
_entity_poly.pdbx_seq_one_letter_code
_entity_poly.pdbx_strand_id
1 'polypeptide(L)'
;LAAVGAAPEVVPQLKRLPDGKAEALFWDSVQPGATLAQGLQKALDETLAKLPIPKVMTYQLADGWTDVKFVRPAHGLVALHGTEVVPVRALGLTSGRTTQGHRFEAAQATVSIESADSYASQLREQGAVIASFADRR
;
A
#
# COMPACT_ATOMS: atom_id res chain seq x y z
N LEU A 1 26.25 10.82 10.69
CA LEU A 1 26.18 10.38 9.27
C LEU A 1 25.23 9.19 9.11
N ALA A 2 25.48 8.04 9.74
CA ALA A 2 24.55 6.90 9.69
C ALA A 2 23.12 7.20 10.19
N ALA A 3 22.99 8.02 11.26
CA ALA A 3 21.69 8.41 11.81
C ALA A 3 20.81 9.24 10.84
N VAL A 4 21.41 9.85 9.81
CA VAL A 4 20.70 10.59 8.76
C VAL A 4 20.77 9.87 7.40
N GLY A 5 21.14 8.58 7.40
CA GLY A 5 21.20 7.75 6.20
C GLY A 5 22.35 8.09 5.23
N ALA A 6 23.34 8.88 5.67
CA ALA A 6 24.44 9.31 4.81
C ALA A 6 25.65 8.36 4.90
N ALA A 7 26.16 7.95 3.74
CA ALA A 7 27.39 7.17 3.60
C ALA A 7 28.65 8.02 3.92
N PRO A 8 29.82 7.41 4.21
CA PRO A 8 31.07 8.15 4.53
C PRO A 8 31.51 9.13 3.43
N GLU A 9 31.02 8.93 2.22
CA GLU A 9 31.29 9.70 1.00
C GLU A 9 30.83 11.16 1.09
N VAL A 10 29.92 11.49 2.02
CA VAL A 10 29.42 12.86 2.21
C VAL A 10 30.35 13.73 3.06
N VAL A 11 31.37 13.15 3.71
CA VAL A 11 32.30 13.88 4.60
C VAL A 11 32.94 15.10 3.92
N PRO A 12 33.38 15.06 2.64
CA PRO A 12 33.93 16.23 1.96
C PRO A 12 32.91 17.33 1.65
N GLN A 13 31.61 17.02 1.72
CA GLN A 13 30.52 17.96 1.39
C GLN A 13 29.97 18.69 2.62
N LEU A 14 30.53 18.41 3.81
CA LEU A 14 30.11 19.03 5.06
C LEU A 14 30.57 20.49 5.11
N LYS A 15 29.65 21.39 5.47
CA LYS A 15 29.92 22.82 5.65
C LYS A 15 30.08 23.11 7.14
N ARG A 16 31.12 23.84 7.52
CA ARG A 16 31.25 24.37 8.88
C ARG A 16 30.49 25.68 8.96
N LEU A 17 29.48 25.75 9.81
CA LEU A 17 28.73 26.97 10.07
C LEU A 17 28.63 27.21 11.57
N PRO A 18 28.61 28.47 12.03
CA PRO A 18 28.40 28.80 13.42
C PRO A 18 26.97 28.41 13.86
N ASP A 19 26.87 27.69 14.97
CA ASP A 19 25.63 27.37 15.67
C ASP A 19 25.72 27.94 17.10
N GLY A 20 25.28 29.20 17.24
CA GLY A 20 25.40 29.95 18.50
C GLY A 20 26.85 30.24 18.89
N LYS A 21 27.33 29.63 19.98
CA LYS A 21 28.69 29.82 20.51
C LYS A 21 29.70 28.78 20.02
N ALA A 22 29.27 27.79 19.21
CA ALA A 22 30.11 26.72 18.71
C ALA A 22 30.07 26.64 17.18
N GLU A 23 31.05 25.97 16.57
CA GLU A 23 30.98 25.56 15.16
C GLU A 23 30.32 24.18 15.05
N ALA A 24 29.42 24.03 14.09
CA ALA A 24 28.79 22.75 13.74
C ALA A 24 29.01 22.40 12.26
N LEU A 25 28.93 21.10 11.96
CA LEU A 25 29.01 20.57 10.60
C LEU A 25 27.59 20.35 10.06
N PHE A 26 27.28 21.01 8.95
CA PHE A 26 26.01 20.93 8.25
C PHE A 26 26.14 20.11 6.97
N TRP A 27 25.12 19.32 6.67
CA TRP A 27 25.00 18.56 5.45
C TRP A 27 23.65 18.89 4.80
N ASP A 28 23.70 19.57 3.66
CA ASP A 28 22.53 19.84 2.85
C ASP A 28 22.30 18.67 1.90
N SER A 29 21.14 18.04 1.96
CA SER A 29 20.74 17.02 1.00
C SER A 29 19.33 17.26 0.48
N VAL A 30 19.17 17.03 -0.82
CA VAL A 30 17.85 17.01 -1.46
C VAL A 30 17.44 15.55 -1.56
N GLN A 31 16.40 15.18 -0.83
CA GLN A 31 15.82 13.85 -0.94
C GLN A 31 14.70 13.91 -1.99
N PRO A 32 14.79 13.17 -3.10
CA PRO A 32 13.71 13.11 -4.07
C PRO A 32 12.46 12.53 -3.40
N GLY A 33 11.30 13.12 -3.71
CA GLY A 33 10.02 12.57 -3.27
C GLY A 33 9.83 11.14 -3.79
N ALA A 34 9.18 10.30 -2.99
CA ALA A 34 8.81 8.96 -3.45
C ALA A 34 7.61 9.06 -4.40
N THR A 35 7.58 8.19 -5.41
CA THR A 35 6.39 8.04 -6.25
C THR A 35 5.23 7.45 -5.42
N LEU A 36 3.99 7.70 -5.85
CA LEU A 36 2.80 7.13 -5.20
C LEU A 36 2.90 5.60 -5.09
N ALA A 37 3.36 4.92 -6.14
CA ALA A 37 3.52 3.46 -6.14
C ALA A 37 4.52 2.99 -5.08
N GLN A 38 5.69 3.65 -4.97
CA GLN A 38 6.70 3.30 -3.96
C GLN A 38 6.20 3.56 -2.53
N GLY A 39 5.58 4.72 -2.31
CA GLY A 39 5.03 5.08 -1.00
C GLY A 39 3.91 4.13 -0.58
N LEU A 40 2.98 3.83 -1.50
CA LEU A 40 1.85 2.93 -1.25
C LEU A 40 2.31 1.49 -1.03
N GLN A 41 3.26 0.98 -1.81
CA GLN A 41 3.83 -0.36 -1.63
C GLN A 41 4.42 -0.50 -0.22
N LYS A 42 5.27 0.45 0.19
CA LYS A 42 5.86 0.45 1.53
C LYS A 42 4.80 0.51 2.63
N ALA A 43 3.82 1.42 2.50
CA ALA A 43 2.75 1.56 3.48
C ALA A 43 1.90 0.28 3.58
N LEU A 44 1.61 -0.38 2.46
CA LEU A 44 0.87 -1.64 2.40
C LEU A 44 1.63 -2.77 3.12
N ASP A 45 2.92 -2.93 2.82
CA ASP A 45 3.77 -3.95 3.45
C ASP A 45 3.87 -3.75 4.97
N GLU A 46 4.10 -2.51 5.40
CA GLU A 46 4.14 -2.17 6.83
C GLU A 46 2.80 -2.39 7.53
N THR A 47 1.70 -2.06 6.87
CA THR A 47 0.35 -2.24 7.43
C THR A 47 0.06 -3.71 7.62
N LEU A 48 0.32 -4.55 6.61
CA LEU A 48 0.12 -5.99 6.68
C LEU A 48 0.95 -6.63 7.79
N ALA A 49 2.19 -6.19 7.98
CA ALA A 49 3.06 -6.68 9.05
C ALA A 49 2.58 -6.31 10.47
N LYS A 50 1.86 -5.18 10.61
CA LYS A 50 1.39 -4.64 11.90
C LYS A 50 -0.04 -5.06 12.25
N LEU A 51 -0.76 -5.74 11.35
CA LEU A 51 -2.14 -6.17 11.62
C LEU A 51 -2.18 -7.13 12.83
N PRO A 52 -3.05 -6.86 13.83
CA PRO A 52 -3.22 -7.75 14.96
C PRO A 52 -4.03 -8.98 14.51
N ILE A 53 -3.34 -10.06 14.14
CA ILE A 53 -3.96 -11.31 13.70
C ILE A 53 -3.75 -12.38 14.79
N PRO A 54 -4.78 -12.72 15.59
CA PRO A 54 -4.64 -13.67 16.69
C PRO A 54 -4.21 -15.07 16.24
N LYS A 55 -4.61 -15.46 15.02
CA LYS A 55 -4.28 -16.74 14.42
C LYS A 55 -3.96 -16.55 12.94
N VAL A 56 -2.66 -16.58 12.62
CA VAL A 56 -2.18 -16.49 11.24
C VAL A 56 -2.35 -17.84 10.53
N MET A 57 -2.75 -17.79 9.26
CA MET A 57 -2.76 -18.93 8.35
C MET A 57 -1.58 -18.79 7.38
N THR A 58 -0.79 -19.84 7.23
CA THR A 58 0.22 -19.96 6.18
C THR A 58 -0.38 -20.70 5.00
N TYR A 59 -0.23 -20.19 3.79
CA TYR A 59 -0.64 -20.86 2.57
C TYR A 59 0.34 -20.55 1.44
N GLN A 60 0.46 -21.49 0.50
CA GLN A 60 1.31 -21.33 -0.67
C GLN A 60 0.61 -20.47 -1.73
N LEU A 61 1.40 -19.64 -2.40
CA LEU A 61 0.99 -18.94 -3.61
C LEU A 61 0.84 -19.92 -4.78
N ALA A 62 0.30 -19.42 -5.89
CA ALA A 62 0.07 -20.21 -7.11
C ALA A 62 1.35 -20.82 -7.71
N ASP A 63 2.54 -20.34 -7.31
CA ASP A 63 3.82 -20.93 -7.70
C ASP A 63 4.11 -22.27 -6.99
N GLY A 64 3.41 -22.59 -5.89
CA GLY A 64 3.62 -23.81 -5.11
C GLY A 64 4.88 -23.82 -4.24
N TRP A 65 5.63 -22.71 -4.17
CA TRP A 65 6.90 -22.63 -3.44
C TRP A 65 6.93 -21.50 -2.43
N THR A 66 6.20 -20.41 -2.70
CA THR A 66 6.23 -19.22 -1.86
C THR A 66 5.10 -19.28 -0.84
N ASP A 67 5.46 -19.32 0.45
CA ASP A 67 4.50 -19.20 1.54
C ASP A 67 4.16 -17.74 1.84
N VAL A 68 2.87 -17.45 2.04
CA VAL A 68 2.38 -16.19 2.57
C VAL A 68 1.59 -16.40 3.85
N LYS A 69 1.62 -15.39 4.73
CA LYS A 69 0.93 -15.41 6.02
C LYS A 69 -0.14 -14.33 6.06
N PHE A 70 -1.40 -14.74 6.22
CA PHE A 70 -2.50 -13.81 6.39
C PHE A 70 -3.64 -14.47 7.18
N VAL A 71 -4.70 -13.72 7.50
CA VAL A 71 -5.85 -14.28 8.23
C VAL A 71 -6.59 -15.36 7.42
N ARG A 72 -6.67 -15.17 6.09
CA ARG A 72 -7.25 -16.08 5.09
C ARG A 72 -6.60 -15.83 3.73
N PRO A 73 -6.75 -16.74 2.74
CA PRO A 73 -6.36 -16.46 1.37
C PRO A 73 -7.10 -15.24 0.82
N ALA A 74 -6.33 -14.23 0.39
CA ALA A 74 -6.86 -13.09 -0.34
C ALA A 74 -7.00 -13.46 -1.82
N HIS A 75 -8.06 -12.98 -2.47
CA HIS A 75 -8.38 -13.34 -3.87
C HIS A 75 -8.28 -12.17 -4.84
N GLY A 76 -8.10 -10.94 -4.34
CA GLY A 76 -8.01 -9.74 -5.17
C GLY A 76 -7.39 -8.59 -4.40
N LEU A 77 -6.72 -7.72 -5.17
CA LEU A 77 -6.12 -6.49 -4.68
C LEU A 77 -6.56 -5.36 -5.61
N VAL A 78 -7.23 -4.35 -5.06
CA VAL A 78 -7.62 -3.15 -5.80
C VAL A 78 -6.90 -1.96 -5.19
N ALA A 79 -6.15 -1.23 -6.02
CA ALA A 79 -5.44 -0.03 -5.63
C ALA A 79 -5.60 1.02 -6.73
N LEU A 80 -6.40 2.05 -6.47
CA LEU A 80 -6.74 3.10 -7.43
C LEU A 80 -6.38 4.48 -6.86
N HIS A 81 -6.00 5.38 -7.74
CA HIS A 81 -5.87 6.81 -7.47
C HIS A 81 -6.55 7.60 -8.58
N GLY A 82 -7.71 8.19 -8.27
CA GLY A 82 -8.64 8.63 -9.32
C GLY A 82 -9.04 7.44 -10.19
N THR A 83 -8.82 7.54 -11.50
CA THR A 83 -9.09 6.48 -12.49
C THR A 83 -7.92 5.50 -12.70
N GLU A 84 -6.76 5.80 -12.14
CA GLU A 84 -5.52 5.08 -12.44
C GLU A 84 -5.27 3.95 -11.46
N VAL A 85 -4.82 2.81 -11.99
CA VAL A 85 -4.36 1.69 -11.15
C VAL A 85 -2.97 2.02 -10.63
N VAL A 86 -2.80 2.00 -9.31
CA VAL A 86 -1.48 2.15 -8.68
C VAL A 86 -0.81 0.77 -8.63
N PRO A 87 0.32 0.55 -9.33
CA PRO A 87 0.91 -0.77 -9.47
C PRO A 87 1.60 -1.21 -8.16
N VAL A 88 0.88 -1.95 -7.33
CA VAL A 88 1.37 -2.53 -6.07
C VAL A 88 1.09 -4.03 -6.01
N ARG A 89 1.83 -4.73 -5.14
CA ARG A 89 1.69 -6.17 -4.94
C ARG A 89 1.67 -6.51 -3.46
N ALA A 90 0.85 -7.49 -3.09
CA ALA A 90 0.83 -8.03 -1.74
C ALA A 90 0.20 -9.42 -1.76
N LEU A 91 0.63 -10.30 -0.86
CA LEU A 91 0.05 -11.64 -0.70
C LEU A 91 -0.01 -12.45 -2.01
N GLY A 92 0.98 -12.25 -2.90
CA GLY A 92 1.03 -12.86 -4.24
C GLY A 92 0.05 -12.27 -5.27
N LEU A 93 -0.69 -11.22 -4.92
CA LEU A 93 -1.63 -10.53 -5.78
C LEU A 93 -0.99 -9.28 -6.37
N THR A 94 -1.33 -8.98 -7.64
CA THR A 94 -1.05 -7.69 -8.26
C THR A 94 -2.32 -6.85 -8.25
N SER A 95 -2.18 -5.56 -7.96
CA SER A 95 -3.29 -4.61 -7.96
C SER A 95 -3.97 -4.52 -9.33
N GLY A 96 -5.29 -4.52 -9.34
CA GLY A 96 -6.11 -4.22 -10.51
C GLY A 96 -7.26 -3.27 -10.16
N ARG A 97 -8.27 -3.24 -11.02
CA ARG A 97 -9.49 -2.45 -10.83
C ARG A 97 -10.76 -3.28 -10.66
N THR A 98 -10.63 -4.60 -10.69
CA THR A 98 -11.79 -5.51 -10.63
C THR A 98 -11.94 -6.09 -9.23
N THR A 99 -13.17 -6.19 -8.77
CA THR A 99 -13.53 -6.89 -7.52
C THR A 99 -14.79 -7.73 -7.74
N GLN A 100 -15.15 -8.57 -6.76
CA GLN A 100 -16.32 -9.43 -6.84
C GLN A 100 -17.51 -8.83 -6.09
N GLY A 101 -18.69 -8.97 -6.66
CA GLY A 101 -19.97 -8.66 -6.01
C GLY A 101 -20.43 -9.77 -5.08
N HIS A 102 -21.61 -9.58 -4.49
CA HIS A 102 -22.30 -10.60 -3.73
C HIS A 102 -22.58 -11.84 -4.58
N ARG A 103 -22.36 -13.03 -4.02
CA ARG A 103 -22.40 -14.31 -4.75
C ARG A 103 -23.74 -14.59 -5.45
N PHE A 104 -24.84 -14.08 -4.91
CA PHE A 104 -26.19 -14.39 -5.39
C PHE A 104 -26.99 -13.17 -5.84
N GLU A 105 -26.71 -12.00 -5.27
CA GLU A 105 -27.55 -10.80 -5.43
C GLU A 105 -26.92 -9.75 -6.35
N ALA A 106 -25.64 -9.91 -6.70
CA ALA A 106 -24.98 -8.96 -7.58
C ALA A 106 -25.60 -9.00 -8.97
N ALA A 107 -25.88 -7.83 -9.53
CA ALA A 107 -26.23 -7.69 -10.95
C ALA A 107 -25.04 -8.10 -11.84
N GLN A 108 -23.82 -7.88 -11.35
CA GLN A 108 -22.57 -8.29 -12.01
C GLN A 108 -21.68 -9.05 -11.03
N ALA A 109 -21.31 -10.30 -11.38
CA ALA A 109 -20.45 -11.12 -10.53
C ALA A 109 -19.05 -10.49 -10.31
N THR A 110 -18.52 -9.85 -11.35
CA THR A 110 -17.27 -9.09 -11.31
C THR A 110 -17.58 -7.63 -11.64
N VAL A 111 -17.18 -6.73 -10.75
CA VAL A 111 -17.36 -5.28 -10.89
C VAL A 111 -16.02 -4.66 -11.27
N SER A 112 -15.98 -3.97 -12.42
CA SER A 112 -14.83 -3.17 -12.84
C SER A 112 -14.99 -1.74 -12.35
N ILE A 113 -14.16 -1.35 -11.38
CA ILE A 113 -14.22 -0.05 -10.74
C ILE A 113 -13.63 1.01 -11.67
N GLU A 114 -14.40 2.06 -11.94
CA GLU A 114 -14.04 3.15 -12.85
C GLU A 114 -13.04 4.11 -12.22
N SER A 115 -13.28 4.46 -10.94
CA SER A 115 -12.44 5.34 -10.16
C SER A 115 -12.47 5.00 -8.68
N ALA A 116 -11.49 5.47 -7.91
CA ALA A 116 -11.48 5.33 -6.46
C ALA A 116 -12.77 5.89 -5.81
N ASP A 117 -13.28 7.01 -6.31
CA ASP A 117 -14.45 7.69 -5.76
C ASP A 117 -15.77 6.95 -6.07
N SER A 118 -15.84 6.24 -7.20
CA SER A 118 -17.02 5.46 -7.59
C SER A 118 -17.09 4.08 -6.95
N TYR A 119 -16.06 3.65 -6.21
CA TYR A 119 -15.96 2.31 -5.64
C TYR A 119 -17.20 1.91 -4.82
N ALA A 120 -17.65 2.79 -3.92
CA ALA A 120 -18.75 2.48 -3.01
C ALA A 120 -20.12 2.45 -3.72
N SER A 121 -20.36 3.36 -4.67
CA SER A 121 -21.61 3.37 -5.45
C SER A 121 -21.68 2.17 -6.39
N GLN A 122 -20.60 1.86 -7.12
CA GLN A 122 -20.56 0.71 -8.02
C GLN A 122 -20.73 -0.62 -7.27
N LEU A 123 -20.09 -0.79 -6.11
CA LEU A 123 -20.31 -1.99 -5.30
C LEU A 123 -21.75 -2.12 -4.81
N ARG A 124 -22.41 -1.02 -4.46
CA ARG A 124 -23.81 -1.03 -4.01
C ARG A 124 -24.74 -1.38 -5.17
N GLU A 125 -24.60 -0.70 -6.29
CA GLU A 125 -25.51 -0.78 -7.44
C GLU A 125 -25.31 -2.04 -8.28
N GLN A 126 -24.05 -2.41 -8.53
CA GLN A 126 -23.69 -3.51 -9.43
C GLN A 126 -23.36 -4.78 -8.64
N GLY A 127 -22.68 -4.61 -7.50
CA GLY A 127 -22.21 -5.71 -6.67
C GLY A 127 -23.16 -6.14 -5.56
N ALA A 128 -24.24 -5.42 -5.27
CA ALA A 128 -25.09 -5.65 -4.09
C ALA A 128 -24.29 -5.68 -2.76
N VAL A 129 -23.25 -4.85 -2.63
CA VAL A 129 -22.37 -4.77 -1.46
C VAL A 129 -22.28 -3.33 -0.96
N ILE A 130 -22.58 -3.11 0.33
CA ILE A 130 -22.33 -1.81 0.98
C ILE A 130 -20.91 -1.82 1.55
N ALA A 131 -19.98 -1.10 0.90
CA ALA A 131 -18.57 -1.08 1.30
C ALA A 131 -18.33 -0.34 2.62
N SER A 132 -18.99 0.81 2.82
CA SER A 132 -18.89 1.62 4.04
C SER A 132 -19.42 0.86 5.25
N PHE A 133 -18.68 0.90 6.35
CA PHE A 133 -19.16 0.34 7.61
C PHE A 133 -20.21 1.24 8.28
N ALA A 134 -20.04 2.57 8.16
CA ALA A 134 -20.98 3.53 8.73
C ALA A 134 -22.35 3.40 8.08
N ASP A 135 -22.41 3.24 6.76
CA ASP A 135 -23.66 3.10 6.00
C ASP A 135 -24.37 1.74 6.26
N ARG A 136 -23.64 0.75 6.80
CA ARG A 136 -24.17 -0.58 7.13
C ARG A 136 -24.81 -0.65 8.51
N ARG A 137 -24.56 0.33 9.39
CA ARG A 137 -25.00 0.34 10.78
C ARG A 137 -26.27 1.13 11.00
#